data_AF-A0A1Y2FYJ0-F1
#
_entry.id   AF-A0A1Y2FYJ0-F1
#
_cell.length_a   1.000
_cell.length_b   1.000
_cell.length_c   1.000
_cell.angle_alpha   90.00
_cell.angle_beta   90.00
_cell.angle_gamma   90.00
#
_symmetry.space_group_name_H-M   'P 1'
#
loop_
_entity.id
_entity.type
_entity.pdbx_description
1 polymer ?
#
loop_
_entity_poly.entity_id
_entity_poly.type
_entity_poly.pdbx_seq_one_letter_code
_entity_poly.pdbx_strand_id
1 'polypeptide(L)'
;MRRHTSFRKLYLHVGQQVSRNMDEFQLLWRGRPLLLDDTPESMDFEEEEDLYMRSTQVGGKPVIYLFPPSALDSVQVDLTLVPEWTFSALYPLSDITRGKNGSSSTSWTVAASPEGNLVDKASSLSLCYLALTSLSLHTSARNDFITYWLPSFIRIHERGHQIAFRFLEQAAYEQAARLQVEPKPDVVTRVFLLFKGVKEEESEGWRKAEEVDWVKKVGVEQSKFGDEKLFRVLEWGGMEVLA
;
A
#
# COMPACT_ATOMS: atom_id res chain seq x y z
N MET A 1 -9.46 16.22 -31.07
CA MET A 1 -9.63 17.30 -30.05
C MET A 1 -9.00 18.59 -30.59
N ARG A 2 -9.46 19.80 -30.23
CA ARG A 2 -8.79 21.05 -30.69
C ARG A 2 -7.47 21.27 -29.94
N ARG A 3 -6.45 21.83 -30.60
CA ARG A 3 -5.07 21.95 -30.05
C ARG A 3 -4.96 22.71 -28.72
N HIS A 4 -5.83 23.66 -28.44
CA HIS A 4 -5.84 24.44 -27.19
C HIS A 4 -6.86 23.92 -26.15
N THR A 5 -7.50 22.78 -26.40
CA THR A 5 -8.45 22.22 -25.43
C THR A 5 -7.70 21.51 -24.32
N SER A 6 -7.98 21.88 -23.07
CA SER A 6 -7.40 21.19 -21.91
C SER A 6 -7.75 19.70 -21.89
N PHE A 7 -6.78 18.87 -21.53
CA PHE A 7 -6.96 17.43 -21.41
C PHE A 7 -7.98 17.03 -20.34
N ARG A 8 -8.40 17.93 -19.44
CA ARG A 8 -9.56 17.70 -18.54
C ARG A 8 -10.79 17.21 -19.30
N LYS A 9 -11.09 17.77 -20.47
CA LYS A 9 -12.23 17.31 -21.30
C LYS A 9 -12.01 15.90 -21.83
N LEU A 10 -10.77 15.55 -22.14
CA LEU A 10 -10.40 14.21 -22.58
C LEU A 10 -10.57 13.20 -21.44
N TYR A 11 -10.04 13.52 -20.25
CA TYR A 11 -10.22 12.71 -19.04
C TYR A 11 -11.70 12.50 -18.71
N LEU A 12 -12.53 13.55 -18.76
CA LEU A 12 -13.98 13.41 -18.55
C LEU A 12 -14.63 12.45 -19.56
N HIS A 13 -14.27 12.58 -20.84
CA HIS A 13 -14.84 11.75 -21.89
C HIS A 13 -14.40 10.29 -21.78
N VAL A 14 -13.11 10.05 -21.58
CA VAL A 14 -12.56 8.70 -21.38
C VAL A 14 -13.18 8.06 -20.14
N GLY A 15 -13.25 8.79 -19.02
CA GLY A 15 -13.84 8.31 -17.77
C GLY A 15 -15.29 7.86 -17.94
N GLN A 16 -16.09 8.61 -18.70
CA GLN A 16 -17.45 8.19 -19.05
C GLN A 16 -17.48 6.90 -19.88
N GLN A 17 -16.60 6.76 -20.87
CA GLN A 17 -16.55 5.56 -21.72
C GLN A 17 -16.14 4.31 -20.95
N VAL A 18 -15.20 4.44 -20.00
CA VAL A 18 -14.71 3.31 -19.20
C VAL A 18 -15.42 3.14 -17.86
N SER A 19 -16.43 3.98 -17.58
CA SER A 19 -17.17 3.98 -16.31
C SER A 19 -16.26 4.14 -15.07
N ARG A 20 -15.31 5.08 -15.13
CA ARG A 20 -14.36 5.41 -14.04
C ARG A 20 -14.28 6.90 -13.78
N ASN A 21 -13.99 7.26 -12.53
CA ASN A 21 -13.68 8.64 -12.16
C ASN A 21 -12.27 9.02 -12.63
N MET A 22 -12.01 10.31 -12.83
CA MET A 22 -10.73 10.81 -13.37
C MET A 22 -9.52 10.58 -12.45
N ASP A 23 -9.75 10.30 -11.17
CA ASP A 23 -8.73 9.95 -10.18
C ASP A 23 -8.38 8.46 -10.19
N GLU A 24 -9.19 7.61 -10.83
CA GLU A 24 -8.99 6.16 -10.90
C GLU A 24 -8.10 5.72 -12.07
N PHE A 25 -7.72 6.64 -12.96
CA PHE A 25 -6.82 6.36 -14.08
C PHE A 25 -5.97 7.57 -14.48
N GLN A 26 -4.89 7.29 -15.19
CA GLN A 26 -3.99 8.28 -15.77
C GLN A 26 -3.87 8.03 -17.26
N LEU A 27 -3.95 9.09 -18.06
CA LEU A 27 -3.63 9.07 -19.48
C LEU A 27 -2.15 9.37 -19.66
N LEU A 28 -1.48 8.53 -20.44
CA LEU A 28 -0.07 8.66 -20.77
C LEU A 28 0.12 8.83 -22.26
N TRP A 29 1.05 9.72 -22.61
CA TRP A 29 1.52 9.92 -23.96
C TRP A 29 3.03 9.78 -23.98
N ARG A 30 3.55 8.89 -24.83
CA ARG A 30 4.98 8.54 -24.88
C ARG A 30 5.58 8.25 -23.49
N GLY A 31 4.80 7.57 -22.64
CA GLY A 31 5.15 7.23 -21.26
C GLY A 31 5.05 8.38 -20.24
N ARG A 32 4.68 9.59 -20.66
CA ARG A 32 4.51 10.76 -19.76
C ARG A 32 3.04 10.96 -19.38
N PRO A 33 2.72 11.18 -18.10
CA PRO A 33 1.39 11.56 -17.68
C PRO A 33 0.90 12.86 -18.33
N LEU A 34 -0.35 12.89 -18.77
CA LEU A 34 -1.02 14.12 -19.18
C LEU A 34 -1.59 14.82 -17.95
N LEU A 35 -1.22 16.09 -17.71
CA LEU A 35 -1.84 16.89 -16.67
C LEU A 35 -3.20 17.43 -17.14
N LEU A 36 -4.13 17.65 -16.21
CA LEU A 36 -5.49 18.07 -16.54
C LEU A 36 -5.53 19.42 -17.28
N ASP A 37 -4.60 20.31 -16.95
CA ASP A 37 -4.55 21.66 -17.49
C ASP A 37 -3.63 21.79 -18.71
N ASP A 38 -2.91 20.71 -19.07
CA ASP A 38 -2.14 20.64 -20.32
C ASP A 38 -3.07 20.60 -21.54
N THR A 39 -2.52 20.95 -22.70
CA THR A 39 -3.20 20.94 -23.99
C THR A 39 -2.38 20.17 -25.02
N PRO A 40 -2.99 19.69 -26.12
CA PRO A 40 -2.23 19.12 -27.23
C PRO A 40 -1.14 20.05 -27.77
N GLU A 41 -1.39 21.37 -27.83
CA GLU A 41 -0.37 22.33 -28.27
C GLU A 41 0.80 22.44 -27.31
N SER A 42 0.55 22.57 -26.00
CA SER A 42 1.63 22.71 -25.01
C SER A 42 2.50 21.47 -24.87
N MET A 43 2.05 20.34 -25.42
CA MET A 43 2.77 19.07 -25.41
C MET A 43 3.23 18.65 -26.81
N ASP A 44 3.10 19.50 -27.82
CA ASP A 44 3.49 19.21 -29.22
C ASP A 44 2.88 17.92 -29.78
N PHE A 45 1.59 17.69 -29.49
CA PHE A 45 0.85 16.57 -30.08
C PHE A 45 0.69 16.76 -31.59
N GLU A 46 0.95 15.68 -32.32
CA GLU A 46 0.68 15.56 -33.75
C GLU A 46 -0.66 14.86 -33.99
N GLU A 47 -1.07 14.77 -35.26
CA GLU A 47 -2.28 14.04 -35.63
C GLU A 47 -2.06 12.52 -35.47
N GLU A 48 -3.14 11.80 -35.13
CA GLU A 48 -3.15 10.33 -34.98
C GLU A 48 -2.22 9.76 -33.88
N GLU A 49 -1.88 10.57 -32.87
CA GLU A 49 -1.12 10.11 -31.71
C GLU A 49 -1.95 9.21 -30.76
N ASP A 50 -1.35 8.11 -30.31
CA ASP A 50 -1.96 7.17 -29.38
C ASP A 50 -1.78 7.58 -27.92
N LEU A 51 -2.81 7.29 -27.12
CA LEU A 51 -2.80 7.48 -25.68
C LEU A 51 -2.96 6.15 -24.97
N TYR A 52 -2.16 5.95 -23.92
CA TYR A 52 -2.25 4.78 -23.07
C TYR A 52 -2.98 5.16 -21.78
N MET A 53 -4.02 4.41 -21.44
CA MET A 53 -4.68 4.53 -20.15
C MET A 53 -4.05 3.54 -19.16
N ARG A 54 -3.71 4.01 -17.97
CA ARG A 54 -3.25 3.17 -16.86
C ARG A 54 -4.16 3.38 -15.65
N SER A 55 -4.54 2.31 -14.97
CA SER A 55 -5.24 2.41 -13.69
C SER A 55 -4.34 3.09 -12.65
N THR A 56 -4.88 4.01 -11.85
CA THR A 56 -4.17 4.55 -10.69
C THR A 56 -3.94 3.40 -9.70
N GLN A 57 -2.68 3.19 -9.30
CA GLN A 57 -2.37 2.22 -8.26
C GLN A 57 -2.52 2.89 -6.90
N VAL A 58 -3.32 2.29 -6.03
CA VAL A 58 -3.61 2.81 -4.70
C VAL A 58 -3.16 1.79 -3.67
N GLY A 59 -2.19 2.17 -2.84
CA GLY A 59 -1.87 1.43 -1.63
C GLY A 59 -3.00 1.54 -0.60
N GLY A 60 -3.36 0.44 0.02
CA GLY A 60 -4.13 0.45 1.27
C GLY A 60 -3.35 1.22 2.34
N LYS A 61 -4.08 2.06 3.09
CA LYS A 61 -3.52 2.90 4.16
C LYS A 61 -2.65 2.05 5.10
N PRO A 62 -1.42 2.46 5.44
CA PRO A 62 -0.61 1.73 6.41
C PRO A 62 -1.29 1.76 7.79
N VAL A 63 -1.39 0.60 8.41
CA VAL A 63 -1.89 0.43 9.78
C VAL A 63 -0.70 0.17 10.69
N ILE A 64 -0.49 1.07 11.65
CA ILE A 64 0.67 1.07 12.55
C ILE A 64 0.16 0.72 13.96
N TYR A 65 0.68 -0.36 14.51
CA TYR A 65 0.45 -0.81 15.89
C TYR A 65 1.69 -0.49 16.72
N LEU A 66 1.45 0.07 17.90
CA LEU A 66 2.47 0.42 18.88
C LEU A 66 2.30 -0.48 20.09
N PHE A 67 3.35 -1.22 20.44
CA PHE A 67 3.36 -2.15 21.59
C PHE A 67 4.50 -1.77 22.55
N PRO A 68 4.33 -0.69 23.33
CA PRO A 68 5.32 -0.34 24.35
C PRO A 68 5.30 -1.37 25.50
N PRO A 69 6.42 -1.58 26.21
CA PRO A 69 6.50 -2.54 27.31
C PRO A 69 5.71 -2.10 28.56
N SER A 70 5.44 -0.81 28.67
CA SER A 70 4.54 -0.19 29.64
C SER A 70 3.73 0.90 28.97
N ALA A 71 2.63 1.34 29.57
CA ALA A 71 1.84 2.45 29.01
C ALA A 71 2.70 3.71 28.81
N LEU A 72 2.53 4.36 27.67
CA LEU A 72 3.16 5.63 27.31
C LEU A 72 2.08 6.65 26.99
N ASP A 73 2.13 7.82 27.64
CA ASP A 73 1.17 8.90 27.43
C ASP A 73 1.41 9.65 26.11
N SER A 74 2.62 9.56 25.55
CA SER A 74 3.03 10.27 24.35
C SER A 74 4.01 9.46 23.52
N VAL A 75 3.58 9.08 22.32
CA VAL A 75 4.39 8.51 21.24
C VAL A 75 4.15 9.32 19.99
N GLN A 76 5.21 9.93 19.45
CA GLN A 76 5.18 10.64 18.18
C GLN A 76 5.47 9.68 17.03
N VAL A 77 4.69 9.77 15.96
CA VAL A 77 4.84 8.98 14.74
C VAL A 77 4.93 9.93 13.55
N ASP A 78 6.01 9.82 12.80
CA ASP A 78 6.27 10.60 11.58
C ASP A 78 6.33 9.66 10.37
N LEU A 79 5.47 9.88 9.39
CA LEU A 79 5.43 9.12 8.15
C LEU A 79 5.71 10.05 6.97
N THR A 80 6.70 9.71 6.14
CA THR A 80 7.09 10.49 4.95
C THR A 80 7.10 9.62 3.72
N LEU A 81 6.37 10.02 2.68
CA LEU A 81 6.28 9.34 1.40
C LEU A 81 7.19 10.01 0.36
N VAL A 82 7.75 9.21 -0.54
CA VAL A 82 8.46 9.70 -1.73
C VAL A 82 7.53 10.49 -2.67
N PRO A 83 8.06 11.37 -3.55
CA PRO A 83 7.23 12.23 -4.41
C PRO A 83 6.27 11.49 -5.34
N GLU A 84 6.57 10.23 -5.65
CA GLU A 84 5.72 9.36 -6.47
C GLU A 84 4.45 8.89 -5.72
N TRP A 85 4.38 9.11 -4.40
CA TRP A 85 3.29 8.66 -3.53
C TRP A 85 2.67 9.85 -2.79
N THR A 86 1.34 9.84 -2.65
CA THR A 86 0.61 10.89 -1.93
C THR A 86 -0.45 10.28 -1.02
N PHE A 87 -0.67 10.89 0.14
CA PHE A 87 -1.78 10.52 1.01
C PHE A 87 -3.11 10.86 0.35
N SER A 88 -4.05 9.91 0.35
CA SER A 88 -5.44 10.12 -0.09
C SER A 88 -6.34 10.58 1.05
N ALA A 89 -6.08 10.13 2.28
CA ALA A 89 -6.82 10.53 3.49
C ALA A 89 -5.99 10.26 4.77
N LEU A 90 -6.30 10.99 5.85
CA LEU A 90 -5.71 10.79 7.17
C LEU A 90 -6.79 10.56 8.22
N TYR A 91 -6.51 9.65 9.16
CA TYR A 91 -7.34 9.41 10.33
C TYR A 91 -6.45 8.89 11.47
N PRO A 92 -6.41 9.53 12.65
CA PRO A 92 -7.08 10.80 12.97
C PRO A 92 -6.60 11.96 12.07
N LEU A 93 -7.40 13.02 11.97
CA LEU A 93 -7.07 14.21 11.17
C LEU A 93 -5.72 14.79 11.65
N SER A 94 -4.74 14.82 10.75
CA SER A 94 -3.41 15.41 10.95
C SER A 94 -3.04 16.19 9.69
N ASP A 95 -2.17 17.20 9.80
CA ASP A 95 -1.80 18.03 8.67
C ASP A 95 -0.80 17.31 7.74
N ILE A 96 -1.07 17.34 6.43
CA ILE A 96 -0.10 16.89 5.41
C ILE A 96 0.82 18.05 5.08
N THR A 97 2.10 17.89 5.37
CA THR A 97 3.13 18.83 4.90
C THR A 97 3.69 18.34 3.57
N ARG A 98 3.72 19.22 2.56
CA ARG A 98 4.37 18.94 1.28
C ARG A 98 5.78 19.52 1.28
N GLY A 99 6.77 18.65 1.09
CA GLY A 99 8.18 19.02 0.98
C GLY A 99 8.50 19.71 -0.35
N LYS A 100 9.60 20.49 -0.36
CA LYS A 100 10.06 21.22 -1.56
C LYS A 100 10.42 20.31 -2.76
N ASN A 101 10.66 19.04 -2.50
CA ASN A 101 10.96 18.00 -3.50
C ASN A 101 9.72 17.18 -3.93
N GLY A 102 8.51 17.55 -3.49
CA GLY A 102 7.28 16.81 -3.78
C GLY A 102 6.94 15.69 -2.80
N SER A 103 7.78 15.42 -1.78
CA SER A 103 7.46 14.44 -0.74
C SER A 103 6.25 14.86 0.09
N SER A 104 5.46 13.90 0.55
CA SER A 104 4.33 14.17 1.46
C SER A 104 4.63 13.59 2.84
N SER A 105 4.49 14.37 3.90
CA SER A 105 4.70 13.90 5.27
C SER A 105 3.53 14.22 6.19
N THR A 106 3.34 13.41 7.23
CA THR A 106 2.38 13.65 8.31
C THR A 106 2.97 13.18 9.64
N SER A 107 2.55 13.84 10.71
CA SER A 107 3.05 13.62 12.08
C SER A 107 1.89 13.65 13.05
N TRP A 108 1.84 12.69 13.97
CA TRP A 108 0.81 12.65 15.01
C TRP A 108 1.34 12.05 16.30
N THR A 109 0.69 12.40 17.42
CA THR A 109 1.03 11.93 18.76
C THR A 109 -0.13 11.15 19.36
N VAL A 110 0.16 9.97 19.91
CA VAL A 110 -0.84 9.08 20.54
C VAL A 110 -0.35 8.54 21.88
N ALA A 111 -1.28 8.18 22.76
CA ALA A 111 -0.98 7.31 23.89
C ALA A 111 -1.03 5.83 23.44
N ALA A 112 -0.18 4.98 24.01
CA ALA A 112 -0.11 3.57 23.67
C ALA A 112 0.00 2.69 24.92
N SER A 113 -0.61 1.50 24.89
CA SER A 113 -0.56 0.52 25.96
C SER A 113 -0.19 -0.87 25.42
N PRO A 114 0.24 -1.81 26.29
CA PRO A 114 0.66 -3.15 25.84
C PRO A 114 -0.46 -4.01 25.21
N GLU A 115 -1.74 -3.74 25.47
CA GLU A 115 -2.86 -4.68 25.24
C GLU A 115 -3.58 -4.55 23.87
N GLY A 116 -2.91 -4.20 22.77
CA GLY A 116 -3.53 -3.90 21.46
C GLY A 116 -4.44 -4.99 20.83
N ASN A 117 -5.68 -5.12 21.31
CA ASN A 117 -6.56 -6.27 21.10
C ASN A 117 -7.68 -6.07 20.05
N LEU A 118 -8.03 -7.20 19.37
CA LEU A 118 -9.34 -7.77 18.96
C LEU A 118 -9.15 -9.05 18.07
N VAL A 119 -10.14 -9.97 18.02
CA VAL A 119 -10.07 -11.37 17.51
C VAL A 119 -11.11 -11.67 16.41
N ASP A 120 -10.76 -12.43 15.34
CA ASP A 120 -11.67 -13.35 14.60
C ASP A 120 -10.96 -14.39 13.69
N LYS A 121 -11.72 -15.33 13.07
CA LYS A 121 -11.32 -16.52 12.26
C LYS A 121 -11.91 -16.53 10.82
N ALA A 122 -11.18 -17.06 9.84
CA ALA A 122 -11.73 -17.75 8.64
C ALA A 122 -10.65 -18.50 7.81
N SER A 123 -11.07 -19.38 6.89
CA SER A 123 -10.42 -20.65 6.50
C SER A 123 -9.74 -20.76 5.11
N SER A 124 -9.99 -19.87 4.14
CA SER A 124 -9.21 -19.80 2.86
C SER A 124 -8.02 -18.84 2.93
N LEU A 125 -7.96 -18.10 4.02
CA LEU A 125 -6.90 -17.17 4.44
C LEU A 125 -5.67 -17.89 4.96
N SER A 126 -5.71 -19.21 5.09
CA SER A 126 -4.72 -20.01 5.82
C SER A 126 -3.30 -19.75 5.35
N LEU A 127 -3.04 -19.66 4.05
CA LEU A 127 -1.68 -19.45 3.52
C LEU A 127 -1.14 -18.03 3.74
N CYS A 128 -1.95 -17.01 3.44
CA CYS A 128 -1.59 -15.62 3.74
C CYS A 128 -1.46 -15.43 5.26
N TYR A 129 -2.38 -15.98 6.04
CA TYR A 129 -2.35 -15.96 7.50
C TYR A 129 -1.11 -16.66 8.05
N LEU A 130 -0.69 -17.81 7.51
CA LEU A 130 0.54 -18.50 7.89
C LEU A 130 1.77 -17.64 7.57
N ALA A 131 1.81 -17.00 6.41
CA ALA A 131 2.87 -16.05 6.08
C ALA A 131 2.89 -14.86 7.06
N LEU A 132 1.75 -14.23 7.34
CA LEU A 132 1.63 -13.13 8.32
C LEU A 132 2.01 -13.59 9.74
N THR A 133 1.69 -14.83 10.09
CA THR A 133 2.11 -15.46 11.37
C THR A 133 3.63 -15.58 11.43
N SER A 134 4.25 -16.05 10.35
CA SER A 134 5.72 -16.14 10.27
C SER A 134 6.37 -14.77 10.33
N LEU A 135 5.72 -13.73 9.79
CA LEU A 135 6.17 -12.34 9.85
C LEU A 135 5.90 -11.65 11.20
N SER A 136 5.54 -12.43 12.23
CA SER A 136 5.30 -11.97 13.59
C SER A 136 4.14 -10.98 13.73
N LEU A 137 3.19 -10.92 12.79
CA LEU A 137 2.00 -10.08 13.02
C LEU A 137 1.23 -10.61 14.22
N HIS A 138 0.98 -9.73 15.20
CA HIS A 138 0.10 -10.03 16.33
C HIS A 138 -1.29 -10.43 15.83
N THR A 139 -2.03 -11.23 16.60
CA THR A 139 -3.33 -11.80 16.19
C THR A 139 -4.29 -10.74 15.65
N SER A 140 -4.39 -9.59 16.31
CA SER A 140 -5.27 -8.49 15.89
C SER A 140 -4.84 -7.87 14.56
N ALA A 141 -3.54 -7.63 14.38
CA ALA A 141 -3.01 -7.14 13.11
C ALA A 141 -3.26 -8.12 11.95
N ARG A 142 -3.18 -9.44 12.21
CA ARG A 142 -3.53 -10.45 11.21
C ARG A 142 -5.02 -10.40 10.85
N ASN A 143 -5.90 -10.25 11.82
CA ASN A 143 -7.35 -10.23 11.59
C ASN A 143 -7.78 -8.97 10.84
N ASP A 144 -7.22 -7.80 11.19
CA ASP A 144 -7.50 -6.54 10.50
C ASP A 144 -6.99 -6.57 9.06
N PHE A 145 -5.76 -7.06 8.86
CA PHE A 145 -5.17 -7.24 7.53
C PHE A 145 -6.08 -8.09 6.64
N ILE A 146 -6.52 -9.22 7.18
CA ILE A 146 -7.40 -10.15 6.49
C ILE A 146 -8.74 -9.50 6.17
N THR A 147 -9.38 -8.90 7.17
CA THR A 147 -10.70 -8.28 7.02
C THR A 147 -10.66 -7.20 5.95
N TYR A 148 -9.59 -6.40 5.93
CA TYR A 148 -9.39 -5.33 4.96
C TYR A 148 -9.23 -5.85 3.53
N TRP A 149 -8.39 -6.88 3.32
CA TRP A 149 -8.10 -7.39 1.97
C TRP A 149 -9.06 -8.47 1.46
N LEU A 150 -9.87 -9.07 2.34
CA LEU A 150 -10.82 -10.13 2.01
C LEU A 150 -11.77 -9.78 0.85
N PRO A 151 -12.38 -8.57 0.78
CA PRO A 151 -13.22 -8.20 -0.36
C PRO A 151 -12.48 -8.26 -1.70
N SER A 152 -11.20 -7.86 -1.73
CA SER A 152 -10.38 -7.91 -2.95
C SER A 152 -10.02 -9.34 -3.35
N PHE A 153 -9.71 -10.19 -2.37
CA PHE A 153 -9.44 -11.61 -2.62
C PHE A 153 -10.69 -12.35 -3.13
N ILE A 154 -11.86 -12.08 -2.54
CA ILE A 154 -13.14 -12.63 -3.02
C ILE A 154 -13.38 -12.20 -4.47
N ARG A 155 -13.25 -10.90 -4.78
CA ARG A 155 -13.46 -10.39 -6.13
C ARG A 155 -12.51 -11.02 -7.16
N ILE A 156 -11.25 -11.25 -6.81
CA ILE A 156 -10.28 -11.94 -7.69
C ILE A 156 -10.72 -13.39 -7.92
N HIS A 157 -11.08 -14.10 -6.85
CA HIS A 157 -11.51 -15.49 -6.93
C HIS A 157 -12.81 -15.66 -7.71
N GLU A 158 -13.80 -14.77 -7.54
CA GLU A 158 -15.06 -14.77 -8.29
C GLU A 158 -14.85 -14.60 -9.81
N ARG A 159 -13.72 -14.00 -10.23
CA ARG A 159 -13.32 -13.90 -11.63
C ARG A 159 -12.61 -15.16 -12.14
N GLY A 160 -12.51 -16.22 -11.34
CA GLY A 160 -11.80 -17.45 -11.67
C GLY A 160 -10.27 -17.29 -11.69
N HIS A 161 -9.75 -16.23 -11.08
CA HIS A 161 -8.31 -15.98 -11.01
C HIS A 161 -7.73 -16.52 -9.70
N GLN A 162 -6.46 -16.95 -9.76
CA GLN A 162 -5.64 -17.21 -8.58
C GLN A 162 -5.03 -15.90 -8.06
N ILE A 163 -4.66 -15.88 -6.78
CA ILE A 163 -4.01 -14.71 -6.17
C ILE A 163 -2.50 -14.94 -6.16
N ALA A 164 -1.79 -14.19 -6.98
CA ALA A 164 -0.34 -14.08 -6.89
C ALA A 164 0.00 -12.97 -5.90
N PHE A 165 0.89 -13.25 -4.94
CA PHE A 165 1.29 -12.25 -3.95
C PHE A 165 2.76 -12.35 -3.54
N ARG A 166 3.28 -11.23 -3.03
CA ARG A 166 4.58 -11.16 -2.37
C ARG A 166 4.56 -10.07 -1.31
N PHE A 167 5.41 -10.21 -0.30
CA PHE A 167 5.72 -9.12 0.62
C PHE A 167 6.99 -8.39 0.16
N LEU A 168 7.00 -7.07 0.30
CA LEU A 168 8.19 -6.26 0.02
C LEU A 168 9.26 -6.46 1.10
N GLU A 169 10.52 -6.38 0.70
CA GLU A 169 11.65 -6.27 1.63
C GLU A 169 11.53 -4.96 2.42
N GLN A 170 11.74 -5.02 3.75
CA GLN A 170 11.61 -3.84 4.61
C GLN A 170 12.48 -2.68 4.14
N ALA A 171 13.73 -2.97 3.77
CA ALA A 171 14.68 -1.95 3.30
C ALA A 171 14.23 -1.27 1.99
N ALA A 172 13.55 -2.00 1.11
CA ALA A 172 13.00 -1.43 -0.12
C ALA A 172 11.73 -0.60 0.18
N TYR A 173 10.90 -1.05 1.11
CA TYR A 173 9.70 -0.31 1.52
C TYR A 173 10.05 0.99 2.28
N GLU A 174 11.08 0.96 3.11
CA GLU A 174 11.61 2.15 3.82
C GLU A 174 12.01 3.28 2.88
N GLN A 175 12.53 2.94 1.69
CA GLN A 175 12.88 3.94 0.68
C GLN A 175 11.65 4.66 0.12
N ALA A 176 10.51 3.97 0.05
CA ALA A 176 9.26 4.52 -0.50
C ALA A 176 8.42 5.26 0.57
N ALA A 177 8.41 4.75 1.80
CA ALA A 177 7.65 5.31 2.90
C ALA A 177 8.49 5.27 4.18
N ARG A 178 9.14 6.36 4.54
CA ARG A 178 10.00 6.44 5.73
C ARG A 178 9.15 6.56 6.99
N LEU A 179 9.38 5.69 7.98
CA LEU A 179 8.67 5.67 9.27
C LEU A 179 9.64 6.02 10.40
N GLN A 180 9.31 7.04 11.19
CA GLN A 180 10.04 7.40 12.41
C GLN A 180 9.07 7.41 13.59
N VAL A 181 9.51 6.89 14.73
CA VAL A 181 8.70 6.79 15.95
C VAL A 181 9.56 7.23 17.13
N GLU A 182 9.02 8.10 17.98
CA GLU A 182 9.67 8.58 19.20
C GLU A 182 8.76 8.36 20.42
N PRO A 183 9.24 7.74 21.53
CA PRO A 183 10.61 7.28 21.74
C PRO A 183 11.01 6.14 20.79
N LYS A 184 12.30 6.07 20.43
CA LYS A 184 12.81 5.06 19.50
C LYS A 184 12.40 3.62 19.90
N PRO A 185 11.71 2.86 19.02
CA PRO A 185 11.40 1.45 19.26
C PRO A 185 12.65 0.57 19.24
N ASP A 186 12.61 -0.54 19.99
CA ASP A 186 13.64 -1.57 19.99
C ASP A 186 13.59 -2.44 18.72
N VAL A 187 12.39 -2.60 18.15
CA VAL A 187 12.17 -3.32 16.88
C VAL A 187 11.00 -2.70 16.11
N VAL A 188 11.19 -2.58 14.80
CA VAL A 188 10.16 -2.17 13.84
C VAL A 188 10.00 -3.28 12.82
N THR A 189 8.77 -3.79 12.67
CA THR A 189 8.40 -4.77 11.66
C THR A 189 7.45 -4.13 10.67
N ARG A 190 7.80 -4.12 9.38
CA ARG A 190 7.03 -3.47 8.30
C ARG A 190 6.68 -4.50 7.25
N VAL A 191 5.39 -4.72 7.04
CA VAL A 191 4.88 -5.75 6.12
C VAL A 191 4.01 -5.10 5.06
N PHE A 192 4.50 -5.04 3.82
CA PHE A 192 3.74 -4.50 2.71
C PHE A 192 3.42 -5.58 1.67
N LEU A 193 2.14 -5.90 1.52
CA LEU A 193 1.67 -6.91 0.56
C LEU A 193 1.50 -6.30 -0.83
N LEU A 194 2.12 -6.90 -1.84
CA LEU A 194 1.71 -6.73 -3.23
C LEU A 194 0.96 -7.97 -3.67
N PHE A 195 -0.20 -7.79 -4.27
CA PHE A 195 -0.96 -8.92 -4.81
C PHE A 195 -1.67 -8.56 -6.11
N LYS A 196 -1.98 -9.55 -6.93
CA LYS A 196 -2.82 -9.41 -8.12
C LYS A 196 -3.56 -10.69 -8.43
N GLY A 197 -4.64 -10.58 -9.20
CA GLY A 197 -5.23 -11.74 -9.86
C GLY A 197 -4.37 -12.21 -11.03
N VAL A 198 -4.18 -13.51 -11.15
CA VAL A 198 -3.55 -14.18 -12.30
C VAL A 198 -4.47 -15.26 -12.83
N LYS A 199 -4.55 -15.39 -14.14
CA LYS A 199 -5.20 -16.57 -14.73
C LYS A 199 -4.33 -17.80 -14.51
N GLU A 200 -4.94 -18.98 -14.55
CA GLU A 200 -4.21 -20.24 -14.36
C GLU A 200 -3.09 -20.41 -15.39
N GLU A 201 -3.32 -20.02 -16.64
CA GLU A 201 -2.31 -20.00 -17.71
C GLU A 201 -1.11 -19.08 -17.44
N GLU A 202 -1.27 -18.04 -16.63
CA GLU A 202 -0.19 -17.11 -16.24
C GLU A 202 0.51 -17.52 -14.94
N SER A 203 0.09 -18.65 -14.34
CA SER A 203 0.61 -19.16 -13.07
C SER A 203 1.82 -20.07 -13.22
N GLU A 204 2.23 -20.40 -14.46
CA GLU A 204 3.45 -21.16 -14.72
C GLU A 204 4.69 -20.42 -14.20
N GLY A 205 5.51 -21.11 -13.39
CA GLY A 205 6.74 -20.56 -12.81
C GLY A 205 6.56 -19.82 -11.47
N TRP A 206 5.33 -19.66 -10.98
CA TRP A 206 5.10 -19.12 -9.63
C TRP A 206 5.39 -20.18 -8.56
N ARG A 207 6.04 -19.75 -7.47
CA ARG A 207 6.34 -20.61 -6.32
C ARG A 207 5.13 -20.69 -5.40
N LYS A 208 4.94 -21.84 -4.73
CA LYS A 208 3.95 -21.96 -3.67
C LYS A 208 4.36 -21.08 -2.48
N ALA A 209 3.38 -20.42 -1.86
CA ALA A 209 3.63 -19.50 -0.76
C ALA A 209 4.27 -20.21 0.45
N GLU A 210 3.93 -21.48 0.68
CA GLU A 210 4.48 -22.33 1.75
C GLU A 210 5.97 -22.61 1.59
N GLU A 211 6.51 -22.53 0.37
CA GLU A 211 7.91 -22.81 0.06
C GLU A 211 8.82 -21.59 0.23
N VAL A 212 8.24 -20.43 0.55
CA VAL A 212 8.96 -19.17 0.69
C VAL A 212 9.26 -18.92 2.17
N ASP A 213 10.55 -18.74 2.47
CA ASP A 213 10.98 -18.21 3.75
C ASP A 213 10.69 -16.71 3.81
N TRP A 214 9.46 -16.37 4.22
CA TRP A 214 9.00 -14.98 4.31
C TRP A 214 9.79 -14.16 5.32
N VAL A 215 10.25 -14.79 6.40
CA VAL A 215 11.06 -14.11 7.43
C VAL A 215 12.33 -13.56 6.80
N LYS A 216 13.08 -14.42 6.10
CA LYS A 216 14.29 -14.03 5.38
C LYS A 216 13.98 -13.11 4.21
N LYS A 217 12.89 -13.37 3.47
CA LYS A 217 12.56 -12.62 2.26
C LYS A 217 12.13 -11.19 2.55
N VAL A 218 11.42 -10.96 3.65
CA VAL A 218 11.02 -9.61 4.09
C VAL A 218 12.14 -8.97 4.92
N GLY A 219 12.89 -9.78 5.67
CA GLY A 219 13.97 -9.34 6.54
C GLY A 219 13.46 -8.94 7.93
N VAL A 220 12.51 -9.68 8.51
CA VAL A 220 11.94 -9.37 9.84
C VAL A 220 12.77 -9.97 10.97
N GLU A 221 12.89 -9.25 12.08
CA GLU A 221 13.57 -9.71 13.31
C GLU A 221 12.61 -10.52 14.20
N GLN A 222 12.19 -11.69 13.71
CA GLN A 222 11.14 -12.52 14.33
C GLN A 222 11.37 -12.79 15.83
N SER A 223 12.62 -12.99 16.26
CA SER A 223 12.97 -13.29 17.65
C SER A 223 12.72 -12.12 18.61
N LYS A 224 12.80 -10.87 18.14
CA LYS A 224 12.58 -9.68 18.98
C LYS A 224 11.12 -9.34 19.13
N PHE A 225 10.30 -9.62 18.11
CA PHE A 225 8.89 -9.24 18.17
C PHE A 225 8.10 -10.01 19.24
N GLY A 226 8.54 -11.21 19.62
CA GLY A 226 7.91 -11.97 20.71
C GLY A 226 8.23 -11.45 22.12
N ASP A 227 9.22 -10.56 22.28
CA ASP A 227 9.65 -10.10 23.60
C ASP A 227 8.82 -8.90 24.08
N GLU A 228 7.95 -9.15 25.06
CA GLU A 228 7.07 -8.12 25.65
C GLU A 228 7.82 -7.04 26.43
N LYS A 229 9.12 -7.23 26.71
CA LYS A 229 9.96 -6.23 27.37
C LYS A 229 10.45 -5.14 26.41
N LEU A 230 10.31 -5.36 25.11
CA LEU A 230 10.75 -4.43 24.08
C LEU A 230 9.61 -3.50 23.66
N PHE A 231 9.95 -2.25 23.32
CA PHE A 231 9.05 -1.40 22.57
C PHE A 231 9.05 -1.84 21.10
N ARG A 232 7.94 -2.45 20.69
CA ARG A 232 7.78 -3.02 19.34
C ARG A 232 6.80 -2.18 18.52
N VAL A 233 7.14 -1.94 17.26
CA VAL A 233 6.24 -1.31 16.28
C VAL A 233 5.99 -2.28 15.15
N LEU A 234 4.72 -2.43 14.76
CA LEU A 234 4.31 -3.23 13.61
C LEU A 234 3.53 -2.33 12.66
N GLU A 235 3.99 -2.20 11.44
CA GLU A 235 3.23 -1.61 10.34
C GLU A 235 2.84 -2.70 9.36
N TRP A 236 1.59 -2.70 8.93
CA TRP A 236 1.21 -3.41 7.71
C TRP A 236 0.50 -2.51 6.71
N GLY A 237 0.71 -2.80 5.44
CA GLY A 237 0.03 -2.16 4.32
C GLY A 237 -0.05 -3.13 3.15
N GLY A 238 -0.57 -2.66 2.03
CA GLY A 238 -0.52 -3.43 0.81
C GLY A 238 -1.11 -2.71 -0.39
N MET A 239 -1.03 -3.33 -1.54
CA MET A 239 -1.53 -2.79 -2.79
C MET A 239 -1.92 -3.93 -3.72
N GLU A 240 -3.11 -3.82 -4.28
CA GLU A 240 -3.47 -4.61 -5.45
C GLU A 240 -2.84 -4.00 -6.69
N VAL A 241 -2.01 -4.78 -7.36
CA VAL A 241 -1.36 -4.37 -8.61
C VAL A 241 -2.36 -4.56 -9.73
N LEU A 242 -2.97 -3.46 -10.16
CA LEU A 242 -3.82 -3.40 -11.33
C LEU A 242 -2.92 -3.40 -12.58
N ALA A 243 -3.09 -4.43 -13.42
CA ALA A 243 -2.48 -4.52 -14.74
C ALA A 243 -3.24 -3.65 -15.76
#